data_AF-A0A9W4SYJ0-F1
#
_entry.id   AF-A0A9W4SYJ0-F1
#
_cell.length_a   1.000
_cell.length_b   1.000
_cell.length_c   1.000
_cell.angle_alpha   90.00
_cell.angle_beta   90.00
_cell.angle_gamma   90.00
#
_symmetry.space_group_name_H-M   'P 1'
#
loop_
_entity.id
_entity.type
_entity.pdbx_description
1 polymer ?
#
loop_
_entity_poly.entity_id
_entity_poly.type
_entity_poly.pdbx_seq_one_letter_code
_entity_poly.pdbx_strand_id
1 'polypeptide(L)'
;MDKDDHVFDAKGEGDTVDKLRAKQEKKDMKKAKKKAAKNSTGGSTEDTSAAVSTKELELQEKVRKLVNQLAIRDAIQPVSGSSSSQKQKDMSSHKFWSTQPVPKHGETIEDDGPIEPNTSHDQIRKEPYVLPKEFEWTTLDLNNEPELNELYTLLTNNYVEDDDAMFRFDYSGDFLKWALQPPGYLQLWHVGVRVSSNKKLVAFVSGIPADIRIYDSHQHLVEINFLCVHKKLRSKRLAPVLIKEITRRSHLQGIFQAVYTAGVVLPRPIAKARPMLKKDVPEVRALLNEYMSKFNFVPVFKTDDEVKHWILTREGVVWSFVVEDPETKKVTDFFSFYYLPSSVIGHQVHKTINAVYLFYYAVKESDEKAIKGRLQILMKDALILAKLKSVDVFNCLDLLENKLFIEDLKFGPGDGYLNYYMYNWRCREMGSEKVGVVMFIESTRDTTVSVNFFGPLIIMASTLQTQDLPRPGGFPAIRYKRNIPKRGPSGLVIFTGLTAISTLGFYWASQTIQELRELKRERIWSRIYLVPMLQAELDRDTYRRSQASLQREAEIMKDVPDWN
;
A
#
# COMPACT_ATOMS: atom_id res chain seq x y z
N MET A 1 61.55 2.06 40.48
CA MET A 1 62.55 1.48 39.56
C MET A 1 61.99 0.14 39.14
N ASP A 2 61.53 -0.11 37.92
CA ASP A 2 61.59 0.59 36.63
C ASP A 2 60.31 0.17 35.85
N LYS A 3 59.51 1.11 35.33
CA LYS A 3 59.45 1.57 33.93
C LYS A 3 59.50 0.44 32.89
N ASP A 4 58.37 0.22 32.20
CA ASP A 4 58.30 0.43 30.74
C ASP A 4 56.84 0.40 30.26
N ASP A 5 56.41 1.56 29.75
CA ASP A 5 55.21 1.77 28.96
C ASP A 5 55.47 1.32 27.52
N HIS A 6 54.61 0.47 26.95
CA HIS A 6 54.47 0.35 25.50
C HIS A 6 53.01 0.38 25.06
N VAL A 7 52.70 1.50 24.41
CA VAL A 7 51.52 1.86 23.62
C VAL A 7 51.22 0.80 22.56
N PHE A 8 49.96 0.35 22.48
CA PHE A 8 49.48 -0.47 21.35
C PHE A 8 48.92 0.45 20.26
N ASP A 9 49.60 0.47 19.12
CA ASP A 9 49.26 1.24 17.93
C ASP A 9 48.13 0.55 17.14
N ALA A 10 46.98 1.21 17.01
CA ALA A 10 45.84 0.74 16.22
C ALA A 10 45.98 1.18 14.75
N LYS A 11 46.86 0.51 14.00
CA LYS A 11 46.91 0.60 12.51
C LYS A 11 47.21 -0.79 11.93
N GLY A 12 46.16 -1.51 11.51
CA GLY A 12 46.39 -2.83 10.90
C GLY A 12 45.21 -3.62 10.33
N GLU A 13 43.95 -3.15 10.37
CA GLU A 13 42.81 -3.96 9.90
C GLU A 13 42.20 -3.54 8.54
N GLY A 14 42.56 -2.37 7.99
CA GLY A 14 42.03 -1.93 6.68
C GLY A 14 42.58 -2.72 5.48
N ASP A 15 43.86 -3.09 5.52
CA ASP A 15 44.59 -3.56 4.35
C ASP A 15 44.27 -5.03 3.95
N THR A 16 43.56 -5.76 4.82
CA THR A 16 43.23 -7.18 4.61
C THR A 16 41.85 -7.35 3.97
N VAL A 17 40.92 -6.43 4.23
CA VAL A 17 39.58 -6.39 3.64
C VAL A 17 39.63 -5.92 2.19
N ASP A 18 40.48 -4.94 1.88
CA ASP A 18 40.67 -4.44 0.51
C ASP A 18 41.38 -5.47 -0.40
N LYS A 19 42.32 -6.25 0.15
CA LYS A 19 42.94 -7.39 -0.56
C LYS A 19 41.95 -8.51 -0.87
N LEU A 20 40.93 -8.72 -0.03
CA LEU A 20 39.86 -9.70 -0.26
C LEU A 20 38.84 -9.21 -1.29
N ARG A 21 38.49 -7.92 -1.28
CA ARG A 21 37.63 -7.27 -2.30
C ARG A 21 38.25 -7.31 -3.70
N ALA A 22 39.53 -6.95 -3.83
CA ALA A 22 40.25 -6.99 -5.11
C ALA A 22 40.40 -8.41 -5.69
N LYS A 23 40.41 -9.44 -4.84
CA LYS A 23 40.47 -10.85 -5.25
C LYS A 23 39.12 -11.37 -5.75
N GLN A 24 38.02 -10.85 -5.19
CA GLN A 24 36.65 -11.15 -5.62
C GLN A 24 36.34 -10.47 -6.96
N GLU A 25 36.70 -9.20 -7.13
CA GLU A 25 36.50 -8.46 -8.39
C GLU A 25 37.29 -9.08 -9.57
N LYS A 26 38.53 -9.53 -9.34
CA LYS A 26 39.31 -10.28 -10.36
C LYS A 26 38.67 -11.62 -10.74
N LYS A 27 37.91 -12.25 -9.84
CA LYS A 27 37.20 -13.52 -10.09
C LYS A 27 35.95 -13.29 -10.92
N ASP A 28 35.23 -12.20 -10.65
CA ASP A 28 34.02 -11.81 -11.38
C ASP A 28 34.35 -11.28 -12.79
N MET A 29 35.46 -10.55 -12.96
CA MET A 29 35.95 -10.10 -14.26
C MET A 29 36.44 -11.26 -15.15
N LYS A 30 37.00 -12.33 -14.56
CA LYS A 30 37.33 -13.58 -15.29
C LYS A 30 36.08 -14.36 -15.71
N LYS A 31 35.01 -14.33 -14.91
CA LYS A 31 33.71 -14.93 -15.26
C LYS A 31 33.02 -14.17 -16.38
N ALA A 32 33.10 -12.84 -16.39
CA ALA A 32 32.59 -11.98 -17.45
C ALA A 32 33.32 -12.20 -18.79
N LYS A 33 34.66 -12.28 -18.77
CA LYS A 33 35.46 -12.60 -19.98
C LYS A 33 35.20 -14.00 -20.53
N LYS A 34 34.92 -14.99 -19.67
CA LYS A 34 34.58 -16.36 -20.10
C LYS A 34 33.16 -16.47 -20.69
N LYS A 35 32.27 -15.53 -20.38
CA LYS A 35 30.91 -15.42 -20.95
C LYS A 35 30.92 -14.68 -22.30
N ALA A 36 31.83 -13.71 -22.48
CA ALA A 36 32.02 -12.98 -23.73
C ALA A 36 32.71 -13.81 -24.83
N ALA A 37 33.58 -14.75 -24.48
CA ALA A 37 34.32 -15.58 -25.44
C ALA A 37 33.53 -16.79 -26.00
N LYS A 38 32.25 -16.97 -25.62
CA LYS A 38 31.42 -18.11 -26.07
C LYS A 38 30.42 -17.76 -27.18
N ASN A 39 30.40 -16.51 -27.66
CA ASN A 39 29.45 -16.01 -28.66
C ASN A 39 30.10 -15.58 -29.98
N SER A 40 31.13 -16.29 -30.46
CA SER A 40 31.67 -16.05 -31.80
C SER A 40 32.20 -17.33 -32.45
N THR A 41 31.30 -18.15 -33.01
CA THR A 41 31.61 -19.05 -34.14
C THR A 41 30.31 -19.64 -34.72
N GLY A 42 30.05 -19.38 -36.02
CA GLY A 42 29.22 -20.21 -36.91
C GLY A 42 27.85 -19.65 -37.33
N GLY A 43 27.73 -19.14 -38.57
CA GLY A 43 26.47 -19.00 -39.32
C GLY A 43 25.97 -20.35 -39.86
N SER A 44 24.85 -20.52 -40.54
CA SER A 44 23.86 -19.63 -41.18
C SER A 44 22.58 -20.45 -41.45
N THR A 45 21.39 -19.90 -41.21
CA THR A 45 20.13 -20.13 -41.97
C THR A 45 19.03 -19.21 -41.43
N GLU A 46 18.42 -18.46 -42.36
CA GLU A 46 17.25 -17.57 -42.29
C GLU A 46 16.01 -18.26 -41.66
N ASP A 47 14.95 -17.65 -41.12
CA ASP A 47 14.37 -16.31 -41.12
C ASP A 47 13.32 -16.31 -39.98
N THR A 48 13.34 -15.35 -39.04
CA THR A 48 12.17 -14.88 -38.23
C THR A 48 12.49 -13.97 -37.03
N SER A 49 13.74 -13.70 -36.66
CA SER A 49 14.06 -12.98 -35.41
C SER A 49 14.45 -11.50 -35.55
N ALA A 50 14.68 -11.00 -36.77
CA ALA A 50 15.18 -9.64 -37.00
C ALA A 50 14.12 -8.53 -36.94
N ALA A 51 12.83 -8.85 -37.08
CA ALA A 51 11.75 -7.84 -37.11
C ALA A 51 11.26 -7.39 -35.72
N VAL A 52 11.65 -8.09 -34.65
CA VAL A 52 11.19 -7.81 -33.28
C VAL A 52 12.13 -6.83 -32.56
N SER A 53 13.44 -6.94 -32.79
CA SER A 53 14.44 -6.08 -32.13
C SER A 53 14.44 -4.63 -32.61
N THR A 54 14.12 -4.36 -33.86
CA THR A 54 14.08 -3.00 -34.44
C THR A 54 12.85 -2.23 -33.98
N LYS A 55 11.70 -2.89 -33.82
CA LYS A 55 10.48 -2.26 -33.28
C LYS A 55 10.61 -1.87 -31.82
N GLU A 56 11.35 -2.65 -31.03
CA GLU A 56 11.53 -2.41 -29.60
C GLU A 56 12.54 -1.27 -29.33
N LEU A 57 13.56 -1.14 -30.17
CA LEU A 57 14.47 0.01 -30.16
C LEU A 57 13.79 1.30 -30.66
N GLU A 58 12.95 1.23 -31.70
CA GLU A 58 12.15 2.38 -32.15
C GLU A 58 11.10 2.82 -31.11
N LEU A 59 10.50 1.87 -30.38
CA LEU A 59 9.53 2.17 -29.32
C LEU A 59 10.22 2.84 -28.13
N GLN A 60 11.41 2.40 -27.74
CA GLN A 60 12.20 3.04 -26.68
C GLN A 60 12.66 4.45 -27.07
N GLU A 61 13.02 4.67 -28.34
CA GLU A 61 13.41 5.99 -28.82
C GLU A 61 12.20 6.94 -28.95
N LYS A 62 11.03 6.43 -29.36
CA LYS A 62 9.75 7.17 -29.36
C LYS A 62 9.29 7.51 -27.94
N VAL A 63 9.40 6.59 -26.98
CA VAL A 63 9.07 6.85 -25.56
C VAL A 63 10.02 7.88 -24.96
N ARG A 64 11.31 7.83 -25.28
CA ARG A 64 12.29 8.84 -24.82
C ARG A 64 12.05 10.22 -25.46
N LYS A 65 11.66 10.27 -26.73
CA LYS A 65 11.22 11.52 -27.40
C LYS A 65 9.90 12.05 -26.83
N LEU A 66 8.96 11.19 -26.44
CA LEU A 66 7.70 11.57 -25.80
C LEU A 66 7.93 12.13 -24.38
N VAL A 67 8.81 11.50 -23.59
CA VAL A 67 9.18 11.95 -22.25
C VAL A 67 9.93 13.29 -22.30
N ASN A 68 10.82 13.48 -23.29
CA ASN A 68 11.46 14.77 -23.50
C ASN A 68 10.50 15.85 -24.06
N GLN A 69 9.52 15.49 -24.88
CA GLN A 69 8.46 16.41 -25.31
C GLN A 69 7.52 16.80 -24.16
N LEU A 70 7.26 15.89 -23.21
CA LEU A 70 6.51 16.18 -21.99
C LEU A 70 7.30 17.08 -21.03
N ALA A 71 8.61 16.82 -20.86
CA ALA A 71 9.49 17.65 -20.04
C ALA A 71 9.70 19.07 -20.61
N ILE A 72 9.64 19.23 -21.93
CA ILE A 72 9.71 20.55 -22.59
C ILE A 72 8.36 21.28 -22.53
N ARG A 73 7.24 20.54 -22.46
CA ARG A 73 5.90 21.13 -22.30
C ARG A 73 5.67 21.71 -20.91
N ASP A 74 6.31 21.14 -19.89
CA ASP A 74 6.34 21.68 -18.52
C ASP A 74 7.32 22.87 -18.36
N ALA A 75 8.25 23.06 -19.30
CA ALA A 75 9.25 24.12 -19.26
C ALA A 75 8.95 25.35 -20.16
N ILE A 76 8.00 25.26 -21.10
CA ILE A 76 7.67 26.33 -22.07
C ILE A 76 6.16 26.61 -22.13
N GLN A 77 5.52 26.77 -20.97
CA GLN A 77 4.34 27.65 -20.89
C GLN A 77 4.63 28.86 -19.99
N PRO A 78 4.34 30.07 -20.48
CA PRO A 78 4.62 31.29 -19.76
C PRO A 78 3.73 31.39 -18.53
N VAL A 79 4.36 31.87 -17.47
CA VAL A 79 3.76 32.29 -16.22
C VAL A 79 2.80 33.46 -16.50
N SER A 80 1.53 33.16 -16.80
CA SER A 80 0.47 34.17 -16.83
C SER A 80 -0.93 33.57 -16.63
N GLY A 81 -1.35 33.56 -15.35
CA GLY A 81 -2.75 33.41 -14.91
C GLY A 81 -3.05 32.06 -14.25
N SER A 82 -3.19 31.90 -12.93
CA SER A 82 -3.23 32.87 -11.84
C SER A 82 -2.75 32.19 -10.56
N SER A 83 -1.87 32.88 -9.86
CA SER A 83 -1.64 32.69 -8.44
C SER A 83 -2.96 32.89 -7.68
N SER A 84 -3.47 31.80 -7.13
CA SER A 84 -4.29 31.86 -5.91
C SER A 84 -3.70 30.79 -5.00
N SER A 85 -2.80 31.12 -4.06
CA SER A 85 -3.25 31.62 -2.76
C SER A 85 -4.70 31.22 -2.55
N GLN A 86 -4.99 30.16 -1.80
CA GLN A 86 -6.31 29.99 -1.21
C GLN A 86 -6.55 31.18 -0.26
N LYS A 87 -6.77 32.37 -0.84
CA LYS A 87 -7.53 33.44 -0.22
C LYS A 87 -8.83 32.78 0.17
N GLN A 88 -9.17 32.87 1.46
CA GLN A 88 -10.55 32.73 1.91
C GLN A 88 -11.44 33.36 0.85
N LYS A 89 -12.22 32.53 0.15
CA LYS A 89 -13.23 33.04 -0.76
C LYS A 89 -14.26 33.71 0.13
N ASP A 90 -14.23 35.03 0.10
CA ASP A 90 -15.15 35.91 0.80
C ASP A 90 -16.61 35.47 0.51
N MET A 91 -17.50 35.64 1.49
CA MET A 91 -18.90 35.14 1.45
C MET A 91 -19.70 35.68 0.25
N SER A 92 -19.23 36.76 -0.38
CA SER A 92 -19.76 37.32 -1.63
C SER A 92 -19.74 36.32 -2.81
N SER A 93 -18.97 35.24 -2.73
CA SER A 93 -18.88 34.20 -3.76
C SER A 93 -19.91 33.07 -3.62
N HIS A 94 -20.53 32.86 -2.45
CA HIS A 94 -21.48 31.77 -2.18
C HIS A 94 -22.94 32.23 -2.10
N LYS A 95 -23.54 32.55 -3.25
CA LYS A 95 -24.90 33.14 -3.38
C LYS A 95 -26.06 32.38 -2.72
N PHE A 96 -25.92 31.07 -2.45
CA PHE A 96 -26.97 30.27 -1.79
C PHE A 96 -26.80 30.25 -0.27
N TRP A 97 -25.60 29.91 0.21
CA TRP A 97 -25.30 29.80 1.64
C TRP A 97 -25.37 31.14 2.36
N SER A 98 -25.14 32.26 1.65
CA SER A 98 -25.34 33.60 2.20
C SER A 98 -26.78 33.90 2.61
N THR A 99 -27.76 33.13 2.13
CA THR A 99 -29.19 33.30 2.45
C THR A 99 -29.73 32.18 3.36
N GLN A 100 -28.87 31.30 3.86
CA GLN A 100 -29.28 30.20 4.76
C GLN A 100 -28.96 30.57 6.22
N PRO A 101 -29.71 30.04 7.19
CA PRO A 101 -29.45 30.25 8.62
C PRO A 101 -28.24 29.43 9.07
N VAL A 102 -27.04 29.87 8.67
CA VAL A 102 -25.75 29.28 9.05
C VAL A 102 -24.81 30.39 9.54
N PRO A 103 -23.88 30.11 10.48
CA PRO A 103 -22.96 31.13 10.97
C PRO A 103 -22.13 31.74 9.85
N LYS A 104 -21.94 33.06 9.89
CA LYS A 104 -21.20 33.78 8.85
C LYS A 104 -19.68 33.67 9.09
N HIS A 105 -18.90 33.87 8.02
CA HIS A 105 -17.44 33.85 8.13
C HIS A 105 -16.96 35.04 8.98
N GLY A 106 -16.32 34.77 10.13
CA GLY A 106 -15.81 35.79 11.05
C GLY A 106 -16.77 36.20 12.19
N GLU A 107 -17.93 35.56 12.31
CA GLU A 107 -18.84 35.73 13.45
C GLU A 107 -18.31 34.97 14.67
N THR A 108 -18.14 35.67 15.78
CA THR A 108 -17.77 35.12 17.10
C THR A 108 -19.05 34.70 17.80
N ILE A 109 -19.14 33.42 18.19
CA ILE A 109 -20.33 32.87 18.86
C ILE A 109 -19.99 32.74 20.34
N GLU A 110 -20.64 33.55 21.18
CA GLU A 110 -20.44 33.54 22.64
C GLU A 110 -21.43 32.59 23.35
N ASP A 111 -22.65 32.44 22.80
CA ASP A 111 -23.72 31.61 23.37
C ASP A 111 -24.29 30.63 22.33
N ASP A 112 -24.61 29.41 22.77
CA ASP A 112 -25.26 28.39 21.94
C ASP A 112 -26.76 28.68 21.78
N GLY A 113 -27.25 28.74 20.54
CA GLY A 113 -28.67 28.97 20.28
C GLY A 113 -29.07 28.90 18.80
N PRO A 114 -30.39 28.88 18.51
CA PRO A 114 -30.89 28.91 17.15
C PRO A 114 -30.63 30.28 16.50
N ILE A 115 -30.13 30.27 15.25
CA ILE A 115 -29.83 31.49 14.47
C ILE A 115 -31.12 32.23 14.08
N GLU A 116 -32.16 31.47 13.72
CA GLU A 116 -33.50 31.99 13.46
C GLU A 116 -34.50 31.34 14.43
N PRO A 117 -35.48 32.09 14.95
CA PRO A 117 -36.51 31.52 15.81
C PRO A 117 -37.38 30.53 15.03
N ASN A 118 -37.87 29.50 15.72
CA ASN A 118 -38.74 28.48 15.11
C ASN A 118 -39.97 29.13 14.49
N THR A 119 -40.17 28.90 13.19
CA THR A 119 -41.34 29.38 12.47
C THR A 119 -42.60 28.63 12.91
N SER A 120 -43.70 29.34 13.14
CA SER A 120 -44.99 28.68 13.44
C SER A 120 -45.45 27.83 12.25
N HIS A 121 -46.11 26.70 12.53
CA HIS A 121 -46.56 25.74 11.50
C HIS A 121 -47.41 26.40 10.40
N ASP A 122 -48.17 27.44 10.72
CA ASP A 122 -49.03 28.16 9.76
C ASP A 122 -48.24 29.01 8.75
N GLN A 123 -47.02 29.41 9.09
CA GLN A 123 -46.13 30.20 8.25
C GLN A 123 -45.25 29.33 7.33
N ILE A 124 -45.27 28.00 7.51
CA ILE A 124 -44.51 27.06 6.70
C ILE A 124 -45.24 26.77 5.39
N ARG A 125 -44.51 26.82 4.28
CA ARG A 125 -45.04 26.50 2.95
C ARG A 125 -45.54 25.04 2.90
N LYS A 126 -46.85 24.85 2.72
CA LYS A 126 -47.49 23.52 2.62
C LYS A 126 -47.22 22.82 1.30
N GLU A 127 -47.13 23.57 0.21
CA GLU A 127 -46.86 23.03 -1.13
C GLU A 127 -45.37 22.84 -1.41
N PRO A 128 -44.97 21.81 -2.17
CA PRO A 128 -43.58 21.62 -2.59
C PRO A 128 -43.01 22.82 -3.35
N TYR A 129 -41.68 22.96 -3.35
CA TYR A 129 -41.02 23.94 -4.20
C TYR A 129 -41.22 23.63 -5.69
N VAL A 130 -41.31 24.68 -6.51
CA VAL A 130 -41.56 24.54 -7.95
C VAL A 130 -40.32 23.96 -8.63
N LEU A 131 -40.52 22.87 -9.36
CA LEU A 131 -39.55 22.30 -10.29
C LEU A 131 -39.88 22.70 -11.73
N PRO A 132 -38.88 22.72 -12.65
CA PRO A 132 -39.15 22.79 -14.08
C PRO A 132 -40.08 21.65 -14.53
N LYS A 133 -40.89 21.87 -15.57
CA LYS A 133 -41.94 20.93 -16.01
C LYS A 133 -41.41 19.54 -16.38
N GLU A 134 -40.12 19.47 -16.72
CA GLU A 134 -39.39 18.25 -17.07
C GLU A 134 -39.03 17.39 -15.85
N PHE A 135 -39.22 17.91 -14.64
CA PHE A 135 -38.90 17.21 -13.39
C PHE A 135 -40.10 17.16 -12.45
N GLU A 136 -40.14 16.11 -11.63
CA GLU A 136 -41.15 15.92 -10.61
C GLU A 136 -40.51 15.44 -9.30
N TRP A 137 -41.13 15.83 -8.19
CA TRP A 137 -40.75 15.34 -6.87
C TRP A 137 -41.24 13.90 -6.71
N THR A 138 -40.40 13.08 -6.08
CA THR A 138 -40.77 11.73 -5.65
C THR A 138 -40.30 11.54 -4.21
N THR A 139 -40.97 10.64 -3.49
CA THR A 139 -40.55 10.19 -2.18
C THR A 139 -40.23 8.72 -2.33
N LEU A 140 -38.99 8.31 -2.03
CA LEU A 140 -38.58 6.93 -2.26
C LEU A 140 -39.09 6.02 -1.14
N ASP A 141 -39.58 4.83 -1.50
CA ASP A 141 -39.79 3.72 -0.57
C ASP A 141 -38.62 2.74 -0.66
N LEU A 142 -37.78 2.72 0.36
CA LEU A 142 -36.63 1.81 0.40
C LEU A 142 -37.02 0.36 0.67
N ASN A 143 -38.26 0.09 1.09
CA ASN A 143 -38.77 -1.28 1.18
C ASN A 143 -39.09 -1.86 -0.21
N ASN A 144 -39.29 -0.99 -1.21
CA ASN A 144 -39.52 -1.37 -2.60
C ASN A 144 -38.17 -1.64 -3.28
N GLU A 145 -37.86 -2.90 -3.58
CA GLU A 145 -36.59 -3.31 -4.18
C GLU A 145 -36.23 -2.55 -5.48
N PRO A 146 -37.14 -2.35 -6.44
CA PRO A 146 -36.91 -1.48 -7.60
C PRO A 146 -36.37 -0.08 -7.25
N GLU A 147 -36.99 0.60 -6.29
CA GLU A 147 -36.61 1.98 -5.93
C GLU A 147 -35.27 2.01 -5.18
N LEU A 148 -35.01 1.01 -4.35
CA LEU A 148 -33.71 0.82 -3.71
C LEU A 148 -32.60 0.61 -4.74
N ASN A 149 -32.85 -0.25 -5.75
CA ASN A 149 -31.90 -0.52 -6.82
C ASN A 149 -31.65 0.71 -7.71
N GLU A 150 -32.66 1.54 -7.92
CA GLU A 150 -32.50 2.83 -8.60
C GLU A 150 -31.65 3.81 -7.78
N LEU A 151 -31.89 3.89 -6.48
CA LEU A 151 -31.09 4.73 -5.58
C LEU A 151 -29.64 4.27 -5.55
N TYR A 152 -29.42 2.96 -5.40
CA TYR A 152 -28.12 2.31 -5.51
C TYR A 152 -27.41 2.72 -6.80
N THR A 153 -28.09 2.54 -7.94
CA THR A 153 -27.55 2.88 -9.26
C THR A 153 -27.22 4.37 -9.40
N LEU A 154 -28.05 5.26 -8.83
CA LEU A 154 -27.77 6.69 -8.83
C LEU A 154 -26.51 7.01 -8.03
N LEU A 155 -26.38 6.47 -6.81
CA LEU A 155 -25.26 6.72 -5.92
C LEU A 155 -23.96 6.13 -6.47
N THR A 156 -23.93 4.86 -6.84
CA THR A 156 -22.71 4.21 -7.38
C THR A 156 -22.16 4.94 -8.61
N ASN A 157 -23.04 5.49 -9.46
CA ASN A 157 -22.61 6.17 -10.68
C ASN A 157 -22.36 7.69 -10.52
N ASN A 158 -22.93 8.35 -9.51
CA ASN A 158 -22.97 9.81 -9.42
C ASN A 158 -22.64 10.39 -8.03
N TYR A 159 -22.38 9.57 -7.02
CA TYR A 159 -21.95 10.04 -5.70
C TYR A 159 -20.45 10.33 -5.67
N VAL A 160 -19.96 10.82 -4.52
CA VAL A 160 -18.62 11.40 -4.31
C VAL A 160 -17.50 10.64 -5.05
N GLU A 161 -16.72 11.38 -5.83
CA GLU A 161 -15.51 10.91 -6.51
C GLU A 161 -14.30 11.62 -5.89
N ASP A 162 -13.18 10.92 -5.78
CA ASP A 162 -11.89 11.56 -5.50
C ASP A 162 -11.52 12.55 -6.62
N ASP A 163 -10.64 13.51 -6.36
CA ASP A 163 -10.25 14.56 -7.32
C ASP A 163 -9.65 13.96 -8.63
N ASP A 164 -9.14 12.72 -8.56
CA ASP A 164 -8.60 11.95 -9.68
C ASP A 164 -9.58 10.90 -10.26
N ALA A 165 -10.83 10.87 -9.80
CA ALA A 165 -11.89 9.93 -10.21
C ALA A 165 -11.52 8.42 -10.12
N MET A 166 -10.51 8.07 -9.31
CA MET A 166 -9.99 6.70 -9.17
C MET A 166 -10.85 5.80 -8.26
N PHE A 167 -11.66 6.38 -7.38
CA PHE A 167 -12.48 5.64 -6.42
C PHE A 167 -13.91 6.17 -6.37
N ARG A 168 -14.88 5.24 -6.28
CA ARG A 168 -16.31 5.53 -6.06
C ARG A 168 -16.81 4.71 -4.88
N PHE A 169 -17.63 5.33 -4.03
CA PHE A 169 -18.32 4.63 -2.96
C PHE A 169 -19.41 3.74 -3.53
N ASP A 170 -19.33 2.44 -3.24
CA ASP A 170 -20.32 1.44 -3.64
C ASP A 170 -21.13 0.98 -2.41
N TYR A 171 -22.17 1.74 -2.07
CA TYR A 171 -23.04 1.44 -0.93
C TYR A 171 -24.02 0.34 -1.31
N SER A 172 -24.00 -0.83 -0.69
CA SER A 172 -24.98 -1.89 -0.99
C SER A 172 -26.43 -1.46 -0.66
N GLY A 173 -27.42 -2.10 -1.30
CA GLY A 173 -28.83 -1.85 -1.00
C GLY A 173 -29.18 -2.08 0.48
N ASP A 174 -28.62 -3.13 1.09
CA ASP A 174 -28.82 -3.43 2.52
C ASP A 174 -28.22 -2.33 3.41
N PHE A 175 -27.06 -1.78 3.03
CA PHE A 175 -26.46 -0.66 3.75
C PHE A 175 -27.34 0.59 3.66
N LEU A 176 -27.89 0.89 2.48
CA LEU A 176 -28.79 2.04 2.30
C LEU A 176 -30.06 1.89 3.13
N LYS A 177 -30.67 0.69 3.18
CA LYS A 177 -31.80 0.41 4.07
C LYS A 177 -31.44 0.65 5.53
N TRP A 178 -30.35 0.05 5.99
CA TRP A 178 -29.88 0.19 7.36
C TRP A 178 -29.59 1.65 7.75
N ALA A 179 -28.92 2.40 6.90
CA ALA A 179 -28.53 3.79 7.17
C ALA A 179 -29.72 4.77 7.11
N LEU A 180 -30.69 4.52 6.23
CA LEU A 180 -31.80 5.46 5.95
C LEU A 180 -33.09 5.13 6.70
N GLN A 181 -33.19 3.98 7.35
CA GLN A 181 -34.37 3.54 8.10
C GLN A 181 -34.06 3.26 9.59
N PRO A 182 -33.43 4.19 10.35
CA PRO A 182 -33.31 4.04 11.80
C PRO A 182 -34.69 4.13 12.49
N PRO A 183 -34.82 3.69 13.76
CA PRO A 183 -36.08 3.86 14.50
C PRO A 183 -36.56 5.32 14.48
N GLY A 184 -37.84 5.52 14.14
CA GLY A 184 -38.43 6.87 14.02
C GLY A 184 -38.22 7.55 12.67
N TYR A 185 -37.58 6.90 11.69
CA TYR A 185 -37.43 7.47 10.35
C TYR A 185 -38.77 7.84 9.72
N LEU A 186 -38.76 8.91 8.94
CA LEU A 186 -39.91 9.33 8.14
C LEU A 186 -39.57 9.19 6.67
N GLN A 187 -40.34 8.35 5.96
CA GLN A 187 -40.17 8.15 4.52
C GLN A 187 -40.22 9.48 3.74
N LEU A 188 -40.98 10.46 4.21
CA LEU A 188 -41.07 11.79 3.61
C LEU A 188 -39.72 12.53 3.53
N TRP A 189 -38.73 12.17 4.36
CA TRP A 189 -37.38 12.73 4.31
C TRP A 189 -36.47 12.07 3.27
N HIS A 190 -36.92 11.02 2.57
CA HIS A 190 -36.23 10.40 1.44
C HIS A 190 -36.66 11.07 0.13
N VAL A 191 -36.11 12.26 -0.14
CA VAL A 191 -36.55 13.14 -1.22
C VAL A 191 -35.78 12.83 -2.51
N GLY A 192 -36.50 12.45 -3.56
CA GLY A 192 -35.95 12.26 -4.90
C GLY A 192 -36.50 13.23 -5.93
N VAL A 193 -35.77 13.40 -7.03
CA VAL A 193 -36.24 14.09 -8.24
C VAL A 193 -36.17 13.13 -9.41
N ARG A 194 -37.29 12.98 -10.11
CA ARG A 194 -37.40 12.18 -11.35
C ARG A 194 -37.61 13.09 -12.55
N VAL A 195 -37.20 12.60 -13.72
CA VAL A 195 -37.55 13.24 -15.00
C VAL A 195 -38.97 12.83 -15.38
N SER A 196 -39.85 13.78 -15.65
CA SER A 196 -41.29 13.54 -15.87
C SER A 196 -41.57 12.61 -17.07
N SER A 197 -40.73 12.66 -18.11
CA SER A 197 -40.93 11.91 -19.37
C SER A 197 -40.59 10.42 -19.28
N ASN A 198 -39.55 10.05 -18.54
CA ASN A 198 -39.06 8.66 -18.46
C ASN A 198 -38.99 8.11 -17.03
N LYS A 199 -39.44 8.89 -16.04
CA LYS A 199 -39.45 8.57 -14.61
C LYS A 199 -38.09 8.21 -14.01
N LYS A 200 -36.99 8.49 -14.71
CA LYS A 200 -35.64 8.19 -14.24
C LYS A 200 -35.26 9.07 -13.05
N LEU A 201 -34.75 8.46 -11.98
CA LEU A 201 -34.22 9.15 -10.82
C LEU A 201 -32.92 9.90 -11.17
N VAL A 202 -32.87 11.20 -10.86
CA VAL A 202 -31.75 12.08 -11.24
C VAL A 202 -31.14 12.88 -10.09
N ALA A 203 -31.83 12.98 -8.95
CA ALA A 203 -31.26 13.55 -7.73
C ALA A 203 -31.92 12.92 -6.50
N PHE A 204 -31.19 12.89 -5.40
CA PHE A 204 -31.64 12.35 -4.12
C PHE A 204 -31.02 13.13 -2.96
N VAL A 205 -31.78 13.27 -1.87
CA VAL A 205 -31.29 13.71 -0.56
C VAL A 205 -32.10 13.00 0.52
N SER A 206 -31.44 12.61 1.61
CA SER A 206 -32.08 11.93 2.72
C SER A 206 -31.92 12.68 4.03
N GLY A 207 -32.91 12.51 4.90
CA GLY A 207 -32.87 12.94 6.30
C GLY A 207 -33.32 11.81 7.22
N ILE A 208 -32.69 11.70 8.39
CA ILE A 208 -33.06 10.78 9.47
C ILE A 208 -33.15 11.55 10.80
N PRO A 209 -33.97 11.10 11.76
CA PRO A 209 -34.05 11.78 13.06
C PRO A 209 -32.79 11.48 13.88
N ALA A 210 -32.28 12.49 14.58
CA ALA A 210 -31.17 12.32 15.50
C ALA A 210 -31.35 13.19 16.75
N ASP A 211 -31.19 12.57 17.91
CA ASP A 211 -31.09 13.24 19.20
C ASP A 211 -29.62 13.52 19.50
N ILE A 212 -29.24 14.80 19.50
CA ILE A 212 -27.85 15.23 19.67
C ILE A 212 -27.73 16.17 20.85
N ARG A 213 -26.83 15.84 21.77
CA ARG A 213 -26.38 16.75 22.84
C ARG A 213 -25.33 17.71 22.29
N ILE A 214 -25.61 19.01 22.37
CA ILE A 214 -24.71 20.10 22.00
C ILE A 214 -24.39 20.85 23.29
N TYR A 215 -23.20 20.62 23.84
CA TYR A 215 -22.77 21.09 25.16
C TYR A 215 -23.81 20.76 26.25
N ASP A 216 -24.47 21.77 26.80
CA ASP A 216 -25.48 21.64 27.86
C ASP A 216 -26.92 21.55 27.32
N SER A 217 -27.12 21.67 26.00
CA SER A 217 -28.42 21.58 25.35
C SER A 217 -28.66 20.21 24.69
N HIS A 218 -29.90 19.74 24.70
CA HIS A 218 -30.30 18.52 24.01
C HIS A 218 -31.23 18.91 22.85
N GLN A 219 -30.83 18.59 21.61
CA GLN A 219 -31.54 18.99 20.41
C GLN A 219 -32.02 17.77 19.64
N HIS A 220 -33.32 17.76 19.32
CA HIS A 220 -33.90 16.82 18.36
C HIS A 220 -33.81 17.44 16.97
N LEU A 221 -32.99 16.87 16.10
CA LEU A 221 -32.65 17.45 14.80
C LEU A 221 -32.70 16.39 13.68
N VAL A 222 -32.57 16.84 12.42
CA VAL A 222 -32.48 15.93 11.27
C VAL A 222 -31.03 15.77 10.82
N GLU A 223 -30.50 14.55 10.79
CA GLU A 223 -29.23 14.24 10.14
C GLU A 223 -29.45 14.10 8.63
N ILE A 224 -28.77 14.94 7.86
CA ILE A 224 -28.89 14.99 6.40
C ILE A 224 -27.71 14.25 5.77
N ASN A 225 -28.00 13.29 4.91
CA ASN A 225 -26.99 12.49 4.23
C ASN A 225 -27.37 12.18 2.77
N PHE A 226 -26.44 11.62 2.01
CA PHE A 226 -26.62 11.12 0.64
C PHE A 226 -27.17 12.16 -0.37
N LEU A 227 -26.82 13.44 -0.22
CA LEU A 227 -27.12 14.46 -1.24
C LEU A 227 -26.36 14.12 -2.54
N CYS A 228 -27.11 13.71 -3.56
CA CYS A 228 -26.57 13.29 -4.84
C CYS A 228 -27.34 13.95 -6.00
N VAL A 229 -26.60 14.50 -6.96
CA VAL A 229 -27.18 15.00 -8.23
C VAL A 229 -26.43 14.33 -9.37
N HIS A 230 -27.20 13.78 -10.32
CA HIS A 230 -26.68 13.14 -11.52
C HIS A 230 -25.69 14.06 -12.25
N LYS A 231 -24.54 13.52 -12.71
CA LYS A 231 -23.41 14.32 -13.21
C LYS A 231 -23.80 15.38 -14.25
N LYS A 232 -24.67 15.00 -15.20
CA LYS A 232 -25.16 15.87 -16.28
C LYS A 232 -25.97 17.08 -15.80
N LEU A 233 -26.54 17.03 -14.60
CA LEU A 233 -27.36 18.09 -14.02
C LEU A 233 -26.61 18.88 -12.92
N ARG A 234 -25.34 18.54 -12.67
CA ARG A 234 -24.49 19.34 -11.78
C ARG A 234 -24.31 20.76 -12.36
N SER A 235 -24.08 21.72 -11.48
CA SER A 235 -23.97 23.16 -11.82
C SER A 235 -25.26 23.82 -12.36
N LYS A 236 -26.39 23.10 -12.44
CA LYS A 236 -27.71 23.66 -12.81
C LYS A 236 -28.54 24.13 -11.61
N ARG A 237 -27.91 24.32 -10.45
CA ARG A 237 -28.55 24.77 -9.18
C ARG A 237 -29.68 23.86 -8.67
N LEU A 238 -29.68 22.58 -9.05
CA LEU A 238 -30.66 21.61 -8.56
C LEU A 238 -30.46 21.29 -7.07
N ALA A 239 -29.21 21.17 -6.60
CA ALA A 239 -28.91 20.89 -5.18
C ALA A 239 -29.52 21.92 -4.20
N PRO A 240 -29.40 23.25 -4.41
CA PRO A 240 -30.13 24.25 -3.63
C PRO A 240 -31.64 24.03 -3.52
N VAL A 241 -32.28 23.58 -4.60
CA VAL A 241 -33.73 23.32 -4.61
C VAL A 241 -34.07 22.06 -3.81
N LEU A 242 -33.24 21.01 -3.89
CA LEU A 242 -33.37 19.83 -3.03
C LEU A 242 -33.23 20.19 -1.56
N ILE A 243 -32.22 20.99 -1.19
CA ILE A 243 -31.98 21.42 0.19
C ILE A 243 -33.19 22.19 0.73
N LYS A 244 -33.76 23.11 -0.07
CA LYS A 244 -34.98 23.84 0.32
C LYS A 244 -36.19 22.93 0.52
N GLU A 245 -36.36 21.92 -0.32
CA GLU A 245 -37.49 20.99 -0.20
C GLU A 245 -37.35 20.07 1.02
N ILE A 246 -36.17 19.51 1.30
CA ILE A 246 -35.97 18.70 2.51
C ILE A 246 -36.10 19.55 3.78
N THR A 247 -35.62 20.80 3.77
CA THR A 247 -35.80 21.76 4.87
C THR A 247 -37.28 22.03 5.13
N ARG A 248 -38.07 22.28 4.08
CA ARG A 248 -39.53 22.46 4.17
C ARG A 248 -40.22 21.23 4.79
N ARG A 249 -39.84 20.03 4.37
CA ARG A 249 -40.37 18.77 4.90
C ARG A 249 -39.98 18.52 6.36
N SER A 250 -38.77 18.93 6.76
CA SER A 250 -38.33 18.91 8.16
C SER A 250 -39.14 19.89 9.02
N HIS A 251 -39.29 21.14 8.57
CA HIS A 251 -40.03 22.17 9.30
C HIS A 251 -41.51 21.78 9.49
N LEU A 252 -42.14 21.13 8.50
CA LEU A 252 -43.51 20.61 8.64
C LEU A 252 -43.66 19.56 9.75
N GLN A 253 -42.59 18.88 10.14
CA GLN A 253 -42.57 17.95 11.28
C GLN A 253 -42.18 18.65 12.60
N GLY A 254 -42.02 19.98 12.59
CA GLY A 254 -41.63 20.76 13.76
C GLY A 254 -40.15 20.70 14.09
N ILE A 255 -39.30 20.18 13.20
CA ILE A 255 -37.85 20.09 13.39
C ILE A 255 -37.15 21.12 12.51
N PHE A 256 -36.45 22.05 13.14
CA PHE A 256 -35.86 23.24 12.48
C PHE A 256 -34.34 23.18 12.37
N GLN A 257 -33.70 22.25 13.07
CA GLN A 257 -32.25 22.06 13.09
C GLN A 257 -31.87 20.82 12.30
N ALA A 258 -30.69 20.86 11.69
CA ALA A 258 -30.13 19.72 10.96
C ALA A 258 -28.62 19.65 11.12
N VAL A 259 -28.07 18.43 11.10
CA VAL A 259 -26.62 18.17 11.07
C VAL A 259 -26.25 17.53 9.74
N TYR A 260 -25.10 17.91 9.18
CA TYR A 260 -24.60 17.34 7.93
C TYR A 260 -23.07 17.41 7.87
N THR A 261 -22.47 16.47 7.15
CA THR A 261 -21.03 16.44 6.87
C THR A 261 -20.78 16.61 5.38
N ALA A 262 -19.75 17.36 5.01
CA ALA A 262 -19.36 17.53 3.61
C ALA A 262 -17.83 17.53 3.47
N GLY A 263 -17.30 16.88 2.43
CA GLY A 263 -15.87 16.93 2.09
C GLY A 263 -15.42 18.28 1.52
N VAL A 264 -16.36 19.13 1.10
CA VAL A 264 -16.10 20.51 0.65
C VAL A 264 -16.33 21.47 1.82
N VAL A 265 -15.44 22.44 1.99
CA VAL A 265 -15.57 23.47 3.02
C VAL A 265 -16.83 24.31 2.83
N LEU A 266 -17.82 24.10 3.68
CA LEU A 266 -19.01 24.95 3.80
C LEU A 266 -18.87 25.87 5.03
N PRO A 267 -19.36 27.13 5.02
CA PRO A 267 -19.24 28.07 6.14
C PRO A 267 -20.30 27.81 7.24
N ARG A 268 -19.99 27.81 8.54
CA ARG A 268 -18.74 27.48 9.27
C ARG A 268 -18.88 26.01 9.73
N PRO A 269 -17.90 25.12 9.47
CA PRO A 269 -17.95 23.74 9.96
C PRO A 269 -17.73 23.74 11.48
N ILE A 270 -18.53 22.97 12.21
CA ILE A 270 -18.51 22.92 13.69
C ILE A 270 -17.20 22.28 14.19
N ALA A 271 -16.65 21.30 13.46
CA ALA A 271 -15.32 20.75 13.68
C ALA A 271 -14.70 20.30 12.35
N LYS A 272 -13.38 20.41 12.21
CA LYS A 272 -12.62 19.86 11.07
C LYS A 272 -11.34 19.20 11.55
N ALA A 273 -11.29 17.87 11.45
CA ALA A 273 -10.03 17.14 11.39
C ALA A 273 -9.47 17.24 9.97
N ARG A 274 -8.23 17.69 9.81
CA ARG A 274 -7.52 17.69 8.53
C ARG A 274 -6.24 16.85 8.63
N PRO A 275 -5.69 16.34 7.51
CA PRO A 275 -4.40 15.68 7.54
C PRO A 275 -3.31 16.57 8.14
N MET A 276 -2.43 15.98 8.95
CA MET A 276 -1.27 16.65 9.53
C MET A 276 -0.27 17.04 8.43
N LEU A 277 0.19 18.28 8.44
CA LEU A 277 1.17 18.81 7.50
C LEU A 277 2.52 19.02 8.18
N LYS A 278 3.59 19.16 7.39
CA LYS A 278 4.95 19.40 7.90
C LYS A 278 5.05 20.64 8.80
N LYS A 279 4.23 21.66 8.55
CA LYS A 279 4.19 22.89 9.36
C LYS A 279 3.65 22.67 10.78
N ASP A 280 2.87 21.61 11.00
CA ASP A 280 2.21 21.33 12.28
C ASP A 280 3.10 20.54 13.23
N VAL A 281 4.22 20.00 12.73
CA VAL A 281 5.14 19.14 13.49
C VAL A 281 5.58 19.78 14.82
N PRO A 282 5.99 21.06 14.88
CA PRO A 282 6.41 21.67 16.15
C PRO A 282 5.27 21.81 17.15
N GLU A 283 4.06 22.15 16.69
CA GLU A 283 2.88 22.30 17.55
C GLU A 283 2.42 20.94 18.08
N VAL A 284 2.36 19.92 17.21
CA VAL A 284 2.00 18.56 17.61
C VAL A 284 3.03 17.98 18.57
N ARG A 285 4.33 18.26 18.40
CA ARG A 285 5.36 17.85 19.36
C ARG A 285 5.11 18.43 20.75
N ALA A 286 4.81 19.73 20.82
CA ALA A 286 4.55 20.40 22.09
C ALA A 286 3.31 19.81 22.78
N LEU A 287 2.20 19.71 22.05
CA LEU A 287 0.94 19.16 22.53
C LEU A 287 1.09 17.69 22.99
N LEU A 288 1.80 16.88 22.21
CA LEU A 288 1.98 15.45 22.51
C LEU A 288 2.86 15.25 23.75
N ASN A 289 3.98 15.97 23.88
CA ASN A 289 4.82 15.86 25.08
C ASN A 289 4.10 16.37 26.34
N GLU A 290 3.30 17.43 26.22
CA GLU A 290 2.46 17.93 27.31
C GLU A 290 1.43 16.89 27.73
N TYR A 291 0.69 16.33 26.78
CA TYR A 291 -0.29 15.28 27.07
C TYR A 291 0.36 14.01 27.65
N MET A 292 1.51 13.60 27.12
CA MET A 292 2.25 12.42 27.59
C MET A 292 2.81 12.57 29.00
N SER A 293 3.01 13.80 29.49
CA SER A 293 3.53 14.05 30.84
C SER A 293 2.62 13.51 31.97
N LYS A 294 1.35 13.19 31.65
CA LYS A 294 0.36 12.61 32.57
C LYS A 294 0.64 11.14 32.92
N PHE A 295 1.45 10.46 32.11
CA PHE A 295 1.69 9.02 32.22
C PHE A 295 3.10 8.71 32.74
N ASN A 296 3.29 7.49 33.24
CA ASN A 296 4.53 7.10 33.95
C ASN A 296 5.56 6.44 33.03
N PHE A 297 5.11 5.81 31.95
CA PHE A 297 5.99 5.13 30.99
C PHE A 297 5.65 5.60 29.58
N VAL A 298 6.40 6.60 29.08
CA VAL A 298 6.12 7.30 27.81
C VAL A 298 7.38 7.56 27.00
N PRO A 299 7.26 7.64 25.65
CA PRO A 299 8.31 8.20 24.82
C PRO A 299 8.35 9.73 24.98
N VAL A 300 9.56 10.30 24.99
CA VAL A 300 9.74 11.76 24.96
C VAL A 300 10.28 12.14 23.59
N PHE A 301 9.52 12.93 22.84
CA PHE A 301 9.92 13.38 21.50
C PHE A 301 10.76 14.65 21.61
N LYS A 302 12.08 14.52 21.49
CA LYS A 302 13.02 15.63 21.72
C LYS A 302 13.09 16.57 20.53
N THR A 303 13.05 16.01 19.32
CA THR A 303 13.26 16.75 18.08
C THR A 303 12.01 16.75 17.21
N ASP A 304 11.84 17.80 16.40
CA ASP A 304 10.78 17.85 15.39
C ASP A 304 10.97 16.74 14.33
N ASP A 305 12.21 16.31 14.09
CA ASP A 305 12.51 15.22 13.15
C ASP A 305 11.98 13.86 13.64
N GLU A 306 11.96 13.60 14.95
CA GLU A 306 11.34 12.39 15.50
C GLU A 306 9.84 12.36 15.24
N VAL A 307 9.13 13.45 15.53
CA VAL A 307 7.68 13.57 15.27
C VAL A 307 7.41 13.50 13.77
N LYS A 308 8.21 14.16 12.95
CA LYS A 308 8.12 14.06 11.49
C LYS A 308 8.39 12.63 10.98
N HIS A 309 9.24 11.87 11.65
CA HIS A 309 9.54 10.50 11.24
C HIS A 309 8.42 9.54 11.59
N TRP A 310 7.94 9.57 12.83
CA TRP A 310 7.00 8.59 13.37
C TRP A 310 5.53 8.96 13.16
N ILE A 311 5.22 10.26 13.17
CA ILE A 311 3.85 10.74 13.27
C ILE A 311 3.38 11.37 11.96
N LEU A 312 4.22 12.09 11.20
CA LEU A 312 3.74 12.72 9.95
C LEU A 312 3.17 11.68 8.98
N THR A 313 1.99 11.98 8.41
CA THR A 313 1.27 11.09 7.49
C THR A 313 2.16 10.55 6.38
N ARG A 314 2.15 9.22 6.23
CA ARG A 314 2.77 8.46 5.14
C ARG A 314 1.74 7.50 4.59
N GLU A 315 1.37 7.67 3.32
CA GLU A 315 0.36 6.84 2.69
C GLU A 315 0.71 5.35 2.75
N GLY A 316 -0.27 4.54 3.17
CA GLY A 316 -0.10 3.10 3.37
C GLY A 316 0.73 2.68 4.58
N VAL A 317 1.10 3.61 5.49
CA VAL A 317 1.88 3.30 6.70
C VAL A 317 1.26 3.93 7.94
N VAL A 318 1.12 5.25 7.99
CA VAL A 318 0.58 5.97 9.15
C VAL A 318 -0.25 7.14 8.66
N TRP A 319 -1.44 7.29 9.23
CA TRP A 319 -2.32 8.42 8.95
C TRP A 319 -2.52 9.23 10.22
N SER A 320 -2.30 10.54 10.07
CA SER A 320 -2.26 11.50 11.16
C SER A 320 -3.11 12.71 10.82
N PHE A 321 -3.93 13.11 11.79
CA PHE A 321 -4.90 14.17 11.63
C PHE A 321 -4.81 15.16 12.79
N VAL A 322 -4.99 16.43 12.48
CA VAL A 322 -5.00 17.54 13.45
C VAL A 322 -6.34 18.25 13.39
N VAL A 323 -6.80 18.71 14.55
CA VAL A 323 -7.93 19.62 14.69
C VAL A 323 -7.37 21.00 14.95
N GLU A 324 -7.73 21.94 14.10
CA GLU A 324 -7.38 23.35 14.25
C GLU A 324 -8.55 24.11 14.84
N ASP A 325 -8.26 25.00 15.79
CA ASP A 325 -9.18 26.03 16.23
C ASP A 325 -9.51 26.95 15.03
N PRO A 326 -10.79 27.15 14.67
CA PRO A 326 -11.16 27.97 13.53
C PRO A 326 -10.74 29.44 13.64
N GLU A 327 -10.58 29.97 14.86
CA GLU A 327 -10.26 31.38 15.11
C GLU A 327 -8.76 31.58 15.28
N THR A 328 -8.12 30.77 16.12
CA THR A 328 -6.69 30.94 16.42
C THR A 328 -5.79 30.22 15.42
N LYS A 329 -6.34 29.29 14.60
CA LYS A 329 -5.61 28.40 13.68
C LYS A 329 -4.54 27.53 14.34
N LYS A 330 -4.54 27.45 15.67
CA LYS A 330 -3.63 26.59 16.43
C LYS A 330 -4.16 25.17 16.48
N VAL A 331 -3.26 24.20 16.52
CA VAL A 331 -3.63 22.80 16.73
C VAL A 331 -4.13 22.62 18.17
N THR A 332 -5.38 22.18 18.33
CA THR A 332 -5.98 21.87 19.63
C THR A 332 -5.85 20.39 19.95
N ASP A 333 -6.03 19.54 18.94
CA ASP A 333 -6.07 18.09 19.11
C ASP A 333 -5.38 17.40 17.94
N PHE A 334 -4.91 16.20 18.20
CA PHE A 334 -4.24 15.37 17.21
C PHE A 334 -4.52 13.89 17.49
N PHE A 335 -4.66 13.09 16.43
CA PHE A 335 -4.69 11.64 16.54
C PHE A 335 -4.06 10.97 15.31
N SER A 336 -3.57 9.75 15.51
CA SER A 336 -2.94 8.95 14.48
C SER A 336 -3.24 7.47 14.62
N PHE A 337 -3.19 6.77 13.50
CA PHE A 337 -3.28 5.32 13.45
C PHE A 337 -2.39 4.78 12.32
N TYR A 338 -1.78 3.62 12.55
CA TYR A 338 -0.89 2.97 11.57
C TYR A 338 -1.58 1.80 10.90
N TYR A 339 -1.21 1.56 9.64
CA TYR A 339 -1.75 0.52 8.79
C TYR A 339 -0.91 -0.76 8.88
N LEU A 340 -1.56 -1.88 9.18
CA LEU A 340 -0.92 -3.18 9.26
C LEU A 340 -1.85 -4.27 8.69
N PRO A 341 -1.81 -4.49 7.36
CA PRO A 341 -2.66 -5.50 6.73
C PRO A 341 -2.23 -6.91 7.15
N SER A 342 -3.22 -7.78 7.38
CA SER A 342 -3.00 -9.19 7.71
C SER A 342 -3.44 -10.08 6.56
N SER A 343 -2.65 -11.11 6.23
CA SER A 343 -3.06 -12.10 5.24
C SER A 343 -3.98 -13.14 5.87
N VAL A 344 -5.09 -13.44 5.20
CA VAL A 344 -6.05 -14.47 5.64
C VAL A 344 -5.64 -15.81 5.05
N ILE A 345 -5.28 -16.75 5.91
CA ILE A 345 -4.90 -18.10 5.50
C ILE A 345 -6.16 -18.96 5.41
N GLY A 346 -6.38 -19.59 4.26
CA GLY A 346 -7.42 -20.62 4.10
C GLY A 346 -8.84 -20.12 3.78
N HIS A 347 -9.03 -18.83 3.53
CA HIS A 347 -10.33 -18.28 3.11
C HIS A 347 -10.42 -18.14 1.58
N GLN A 348 -11.53 -18.59 0.99
CA GLN A 348 -11.70 -18.72 -0.47
C GLN A 348 -11.87 -17.36 -1.20
N VAL A 349 -12.49 -16.37 -0.53
CA VAL A 349 -12.89 -15.08 -1.15
C VAL A 349 -11.94 -13.94 -0.76
N HIS A 350 -11.81 -13.66 0.54
CA HIS A 350 -10.91 -12.64 1.06
C HIS A 350 -9.52 -13.20 1.37
N LYS A 351 -8.47 -12.55 0.83
CA LYS A 351 -7.05 -12.92 1.03
C LYS A 351 -6.34 -12.04 2.05
N THR A 352 -6.86 -10.86 2.32
CA THR A 352 -6.25 -9.85 3.19
C THR A 352 -7.33 -9.16 4.01
N ILE A 353 -7.00 -8.84 5.25
CA ILE A 353 -7.77 -7.96 6.13
C ILE A 353 -6.96 -6.68 6.30
N ASN A 354 -7.56 -5.56 5.93
CA ASN A 354 -6.99 -4.23 6.08
C ASN A 354 -7.23 -3.79 7.53
N ALA A 355 -6.24 -4.00 8.40
CA ALA A 355 -6.32 -3.59 9.79
C ALA A 355 -5.53 -2.30 10.03
N VAL A 356 -6.07 -1.44 10.89
CA VAL A 356 -5.33 -0.29 11.45
C VAL A 356 -5.28 -0.39 12.97
N TYR A 357 -4.29 0.27 13.53
CA TYR A 357 -4.05 0.29 14.96
C TYR A 357 -3.90 1.73 15.44
N LEU A 358 -4.65 2.09 16.49
CA LEU A 358 -4.51 3.38 17.16
C LEU A 358 -3.06 3.55 17.61
N PHE A 359 -2.48 4.70 17.25
CA PHE A 359 -1.10 5.01 17.59
C PHE A 359 -1.05 6.08 18.68
N TYR A 360 -0.62 7.30 18.37
CA TYR A 360 -0.58 8.40 19.33
C TYR A 360 -1.70 9.39 19.08
N TYR A 361 -2.20 9.98 20.16
CA TYR A 361 -3.15 11.07 20.14
C TYR A 361 -2.85 12.03 21.30
N ALA A 362 -3.33 13.26 21.19
CA ALA A 362 -3.20 14.28 22.22
C ALA A 362 -4.36 15.26 22.16
N VAL A 363 -4.82 15.69 23.33
CA VAL A 363 -5.95 16.59 23.52
C VAL A 363 -5.50 17.71 24.44
N LYS A 364 -5.85 18.96 24.13
CA LYS A 364 -5.49 20.12 24.94
C LYS A 364 -6.26 20.20 26.27
N GLU A 365 -7.42 19.56 26.35
CA GLU A 365 -8.27 19.58 27.53
C GLU A 365 -7.59 18.98 28.77
N SER A 366 -7.87 19.59 29.92
CA SER A 366 -7.25 19.27 31.20
C SER A 366 -8.19 18.54 32.17
N ASP A 367 -9.50 18.78 32.06
CA ASP A 367 -10.51 18.15 32.92
C ASP A 367 -10.88 16.75 32.43
N GLU A 368 -10.96 15.78 33.33
CA GLU A 368 -11.16 14.35 33.02
C GLU A 368 -12.49 14.10 32.29
N LYS A 369 -13.56 14.80 32.69
CA LYS A 369 -14.86 14.71 32.00
C LYS A 369 -14.82 15.31 30.60
N ALA A 370 -14.13 16.44 30.44
CA ALA A 370 -13.95 17.09 29.14
C ALA A 370 -13.09 16.22 28.21
N ILE A 371 -12.02 15.60 28.75
CA ILE A 371 -11.16 14.67 28.02
C ILE A 371 -11.96 13.46 27.53
N LYS A 372 -12.80 12.84 28.38
CA LYS A 372 -13.64 11.71 27.95
C LYS A 372 -14.53 12.09 26.76
N GLY A 373 -15.29 13.18 26.87
CA GLY A 373 -16.16 13.64 25.79
C GLY A 373 -15.39 13.99 24.51
N ARG A 374 -14.23 14.65 24.65
CA ARG A 374 -13.39 15.04 23.51
C ARG A 374 -12.75 13.83 22.82
N LEU A 375 -12.24 12.87 23.58
CA LEU A 375 -11.66 11.64 23.05
C LEU A 375 -12.70 10.79 22.31
N GLN A 376 -13.92 10.67 22.84
CA GLN A 376 -14.99 9.97 22.14
C GLN A 376 -15.26 10.56 20.75
N ILE A 377 -15.31 11.90 20.64
CA ILE A 377 -15.50 12.59 19.36
C ILE A 377 -14.31 12.33 18.43
N LEU A 378 -13.07 12.53 18.91
CA LEU A 378 -11.85 12.33 18.11
C LEU A 378 -11.71 10.89 17.61
N MET A 379 -11.99 9.91 18.47
CA MET A 379 -11.91 8.50 18.10
C MET A 379 -13.04 8.09 17.16
N LYS A 380 -14.25 8.67 17.31
CA LYS A 380 -15.33 8.50 16.32
C LYS A 380 -14.92 9.03 14.95
N ASP A 381 -14.29 10.19 14.88
CA ASP A 381 -13.74 10.74 13.64
C ASP A 381 -12.64 9.85 13.07
N ALA A 382 -11.76 9.29 13.92
CA ALA A 382 -10.73 8.35 13.50
C ALA A 382 -11.33 7.08 12.86
N LEU A 383 -12.41 6.53 13.44
CA LEU A 383 -13.14 5.39 12.88
C LEU A 383 -13.77 5.72 11.52
N ILE A 384 -14.38 6.91 11.38
CA ILE A 384 -14.95 7.37 10.11
C ILE A 384 -13.84 7.51 9.04
N LEU A 385 -12.72 8.14 9.39
CA LEU A 385 -11.59 8.34 8.48
C LEU A 385 -10.93 7.01 8.07
N ALA A 386 -10.82 6.06 9.00
CA ALA A 386 -10.34 4.72 8.68
C ALA A 386 -11.31 4.01 7.71
N LYS A 387 -12.63 4.11 7.95
CA LYS A 387 -13.63 3.51 7.06
C LYS A 387 -13.58 4.10 5.65
N LEU A 388 -13.39 5.42 5.53
CA LEU A 388 -13.20 6.11 4.25
C LEU A 388 -11.94 5.63 3.50
N LYS A 389 -10.94 5.10 4.21
CA LYS A 389 -9.71 4.53 3.64
C LYS A 389 -9.82 3.01 3.38
N SER A 390 -11.02 2.45 3.33
CA SER A 390 -11.28 1.03 3.06
C SER A 390 -10.60 0.07 4.06
N VAL A 391 -10.56 0.49 5.33
CA VAL A 391 -10.10 -0.33 6.44
C VAL A 391 -11.24 -1.23 6.93
N ASP A 392 -10.91 -2.49 7.19
CA ASP A 392 -11.86 -3.53 7.60
C ASP A 392 -12.04 -3.61 9.12
N VAL A 393 -10.98 -3.30 9.87
CA VAL A 393 -10.97 -3.39 11.33
C VAL A 393 -10.07 -2.32 11.95
N PHE A 394 -10.55 -1.70 13.03
CA PHE A 394 -9.80 -0.72 13.81
C PHE A 394 -9.46 -1.29 15.18
N ASN A 395 -8.17 -1.38 15.47
CA ASN A 395 -7.63 -1.97 16.68
C ASN A 395 -7.10 -0.89 17.63
N CYS A 396 -7.24 -1.11 18.93
CA CYS A 396 -6.51 -0.33 19.92
C CYS A 396 -6.02 -1.24 21.06
N LEU A 397 -5.04 -0.75 21.81
CA LEU A 397 -4.55 -1.39 23.03
C LEU A 397 -5.21 -0.76 24.24
N ASP A 398 -5.32 -1.49 25.34
CA ASP A 398 -5.82 -0.95 26.62
C ASP A 398 -4.73 -0.14 27.35
N LEU A 399 -4.24 0.91 26.68
CA LEU A 399 -3.17 1.82 27.14
C LEU A 399 -3.68 3.26 27.16
N LEU A 400 -2.88 4.17 27.70
CA LEU A 400 -3.22 5.60 27.80
C LEU A 400 -4.61 5.76 28.48
N GLU A 401 -5.47 6.61 27.90
CA GLU A 401 -6.83 6.85 28.36
C GLU A 401 -7.86 6.15 27.47
N ASN A 402 -7.48 5.05 26.79
CA ASN A 402 -8.36 4.38 25.83
C ASN A 402 -9.65 3.82 26.45
N LYS A 403 -9.59 3.43 27.73
CA LYS A 403 -10.77 3.00 28.52
C LYS A 403 -11.92 4.01 28.50
N LEU A 404 -11.63 5.30 28.30
CA LEU A 404 -12.65 6.35 28.29
C LEU A 404 -13.61 6.28 27.09
N PHE A 405 -13.24 5.60 26.00
CA PHE A 405 -14.05 5.55 24.79
C PHE A 405 -14.32 4.13 24.25
N ILE A 406 -13.63 3.10 24.72
CA ILE A 406 -13.74 1.72 24.21
C ILE A 406 -15.19 1.22 24.23
N GLU A 407 -15.86 1.29 25.38
CA GLU A 407 -17.24 0.80 25.53
C GLU A 407 -18.23 1.61 24.67
N ASP A 408 -18.12 2.94 24.74
CA ASP A 408 -19.02 3.87 24.07
C ASP A 408 -18.91 3.78 22.53
N LEU A 409 -17.72 3.46 22.01
CA LEU A 409 -17.46 3.29 20.57
C LEU A 409 -17.52 1.82 20.10
N LYS A 410 -18.06 0.92 20.93
CA LYS A 410 -18.31 -0.49 20.62
C LYS A 410 -17.06 -1.31 20.30
N PHE A 411 -15.92 -0.95 20.87
CA PHE A 411 -14.72 -1.78 20.81
C PHE A 411 -14.95 -3.09 21.57
N GLY A 412 -14.81 -4.22 20.88
CA GLY A 412 -14.96 -5.55 21.47
C GLY A 412 -13.64 -6.03 22.05
N PRO A 413 -13.62 -6.63 23.26
CA PRO A 413 -12.39 -7.13 23.86
C PRO A 413 -11.76 -8.21 22.97
N GLY A 414 -10.45 -8.10 22.73
CA GLY A 414 -9.65 -9.16 22.14
C GLY A 414 -9.31 -10.24 23.16
N ASP A 415 -8.87 -11.39 22.69
CA ASP A 415 -8.43 -12.55 23.49
C ASP A 415 -6.96 -12.46 23.95
N GLY A 416 -6.32 -11.32 23.72
CA GLY A 416 -4.89 -11.20 23.82
C GLY A 416 -4.34 -10.11 24.72
N TYR A 417 -3.14 -10.35 25.25
CA TYR A 417 -2.46 -9.50 26.21
C TYR A 417 -1.06 -9.10 25.70
N LEU A 418 -0.76 -7.80 25.79
CA LEU A 418 0.57 -7.27 25.50
C LEU A 418 1.29 -6.93 26.80
N ASN A 419 2.40 -7.62 27.07
CA ASN A 419 3.21 -7.42 28.27
C ASN A 419 4.42 -6.53 27.97
N TYR A 420 4.66 -5.54 28.82
CA TYR A 420 5.79 -4.63 28.71
C TYR A 420 6.93 -5.05 29.63
N TYR A 421 8.12 -5.23 29.05
CA TYR A 421 9.32 -5.64 29.79
C TYR A 421 10.43 -4.61 29.60
N MET A 422 11.22 -4.38 30.65
CA MET A 422 12.45 -3.59 30.57
C MET A 422 13.65 -4.50 30.81
N TYR A 423 14.66 -4.39 29.92
CA TYR A 423 15.93 -5.08 30.10
C TYR A 423 16.86 -4.23 30.99
N ASN A 424 17.51 -4.87 31.96
CA ASN A 424 18.47 -4.23 32.86
C ASN A 424 17.91 -3.02 33.66
N TRP A 425 16.61 -3.03 33.95
CA TRP A 425 15.97 -1.97 34.75
C TRP A 425 14.86 -2.56 35.64
N ARG A 426 14.82 -2.16 36.91
CA ARG A 426 13.72 -2.50 37.82
C ARG A 426 12.66 -1.41 37.73
N CYS A 427 11.46 -1.78 37.32
CA CYS A 427 10.31 -0.87 37.26
C CYS A 427 9.27 -1.30 38.31
N ARG A 428 8.58 -0.34 38.92
CA ARG A 428 7.43 -0.64 39.78
C ARG A 428 6.25 -1.06 38.90
N GLU A 429 5.41 -1.96 39.42
CA GLU A 429 4.16 -2.31 38.77
C GLU A 429 3.28 -1.06 38.63
N MET A 430 2.61 -0.95 37.49
CA MET A 430 1.70 0.15 37.16
C MET A 430 0.54 -0.39 36.32
N GLY A 431 -0.61 0.24 36.44
CA GLY A 431 -1.76 -0.08 35.58
C GLY A 431 -1.48 0.29 34.12
N SER A 432 -2.19 -0.37 33.21
CA SER A 432 -2.05 -0.16 31.77
C SER A 432 -2.39 1.27 31.35
N GLU A 433 -3.26 1.95 32.10
CA GLU A 433 -3.62 3.36 31.94
C GLU A 433 -2.48 4.34 32.24
N LYS A 434 -1.39 3.88 32.86
CA LYS A 434 -0.18 4.68 33.13
C LYS A 434 0.93 4.45 32.10
N VAL A 435 0.69 3.56 31.13
CA VAL A 435 1.61 3.27 30.03
C VAL A 435 1.16 4.03 28.79
N GLY A 436 2.06 4.85 28.25
CA GLY A 436 1.86 5.58 27.01
C GLY A 436 2.89 5.29 25.92
N VAL A 437 3.71 4.25 26.07
CA VAL A 437 4.54 3.73 24.97
C VAL A 437 3.70 2.79 24.11
N VAL A 438 3.40 3.18 22.88
CA VAL A 438 2.74 2.30 21.91
C VAL A 438 3.80 1.59 21.08
N MET A 439 3.80 0.25 21.13
CA MET A 439 4.72 -0.60 20.38
C MET A 439 4.03 -1.16 19.14
N PHE A 440 4.77 -1.30 18.04
CA PHE A 440 4.27 -2.01 16.87
C PHE A 440 4.13 -3.49 17.21
N ILE A 441 2.95 -4.04 16.94
CA ILE A 441 2.66 -5.44 17.20
C ILE A 441 3.24 -6.28 16.07
N GLU A 442 4.18 -7.17 16.38
CA GLU A 442 4.54 -8.28 15.49
C GLU A 442 3.49 -9.37 15.67
N SER A 443 2.80 -9.72 14.58
CA SER A 443 1.77 -10.78 14.58
C SER A 443 2.36 -12.09 15.07
N THR A 444 2.15 -12.37 16.35
CA THR A 444 2.45 -13.63 17.02
C THR A 444 1.28 -13.95 17.93
N ARG A 445 0.23 -14.49 17.31
CA ARG A 445 -1.07 -14.87 17.90
C ARG A 445 -1.78 -13.77 18.69
N ASP A 446 -3.00 -13.49 18.23
CA ASP A 446 -4.16 -13.16 19.05
C ASP A 446 -3.95 -12.05 20.08
N THR A 447 -3.97 -10.78 19.65
CA THR A 447 -4.14 -9.64 20.57
C THR A 447 -4.65 -8.36 19.87
N THR A 448 -5.96 -8.20 19.68
CA THR A 448 -6.55 -6.90 19.29
C THR A 448 -7.94 -6.72 19.86
N VAL A 449 -8.18 -5.62 20.59
CA VAL A 449 -9.54 -5.13 20.84
C VAL A 449 -9.98 -4.47 19.53
N SER A 450 -10.96 -5.07 18.85
CA SER A 450 -11.32 -4.76 17.47
C SER A 450 -12.80 -4.41 17.33
N VAL A 451 -13.10 -3.37 16.54
CA VAL A 451 -14.46 -3.15 16.03
C VAL A 451 -14.54 -3.78 14.65
N ASN A 452 -15.24 -4.91 14.54
CA ASN A 452 -15.52 -5.53 13.26
C ASN A 452 -16.71 -4.82 12.59
N PHE A 453 -16.51 -4.35 11.35
CA PHE A 453 -17.58 -3.73 10.57
C PHE A 453 -18.50 -4.76 9.87
N PHE A 454 -18.21 -6.06 9.98
CA PHE A 454 -19.02 -7.17 9.46
C PHE A 454 -19.16 -8.28 10.51
N GLY A 455 -20.26 -9.04 10.42
CA GLY A 455 -20.67 -10.08 11.38
C GLY A 455 -19.68 -11.25 11.58
N PRO A 456 -20.00 -12.22 12.47
CA PRO A 456 -19.01 -13.13 13.02
C PRO A 456 -18.50 -14.14 11.99
N LEU A 457 -17.18 -14.17 11.76
CA LEU A 457 -16.51 -15.16 10.93
C LEU A 457 -15.72 -16.13 11.82
N ILE A 458 -16.04 -17.42 11.73
CA ILE A 458 -15.34 -18.50 12.44
C ILE A 458 -14.07 -18.86 11.67
N ILE A 459 -12.89 -18.70 12.28
CA ILE A 459 -11.60 -19.08 11.69
C ILE A 459 -11.18 -20.46 12.22
N MET A 460 -10.94 -21.40 11.32
CA MET A 460 -10.39 -22.72 11.64
C MET A 460 -8.88 -22.62 11.88
N ALA A 461 -8.42 -23.15 13.02
CA ALA A 461 -7.02 -23.18 13.41
C ALA A 461 -6.19 -24.12 12.50
N SER A 462 -5.19 -23.57 11.84
CA SER A 462 -4.09 -24.33 11.23
C SER A 462 -2.84 -24.23 12.11
N THR A 463 -2.01 -25.27 12.10
CA THR A 463 -0.85 -25.44 12.98
C THR A 463 0.10 -24.24 12.97
N LEU A 464 0.09 -23.52 14.08
CA LEU A 464 0.72 -22.22 14.30
C LEU A 464 2.22 -22.35 14.62
N GLN A 465 3.08 -21.72 13.81
CA GLN A 465 4.47 -21.46 14.20
C GLN A 465 4.51 -20.47 15.37
N THR A 466 5.35 -20.75 16.38
CA THR A 466 5.46 -19.96 17.61
C THR A 466 6.71 -19.08 17.52
N GLN A 467 6.64 -17.83 17.97
CA GLN A 467 7.82 -16.94 18.04
C GLN A 467 8.93 -17.62 18.85
N ASP A 468 10.17 -17.55 18.34
CA ASP A 468 11.30 -18.23 18.97
C ASP A 468 11.75 -17.41 20.20
N LEU A 469 11.24 -17.77 21.37
CA LEU A 469 11.64 -17.18 22.65
C LEU A 469 12.87 -17.90 23.23
N PRO A 470 13.75 -17.20 23.97
CA PRO A 470 14.83 -17.84 24.70
C PRO A 470 14.29 -18.95 25.61
N ARG A 471 14.88 -20.15 25.52
CA ARG A 471 14.46 -21.27 26.37
C ARG A 471 14.71 -20.93 27.85
N PRO A 472 13.85 -21.38 28.79
CA PRO A 472 13.99 -21.09 30.22
C PRO A 472 15.34 -21.48 30.86
N GLY A 473 16.10 -22.41 30.23
CA GLY A 473 17.42 -22.85 30.68
C GLY A 473 18.61 -22.08 30.08
N GLY A 474 18.36 -20.98 29.37
CA GLY A 474 19.38 -20.27 28.60
C GLY A 474 19.83 -21.02 27.36
N PHE A 475 20.66 -20.38 26.53
CA PHE A 475 21.28 -21.04 25.40
C PHE A 475 22.59 -21.70 25.83
N PRO A 476 22.91 -22.93 25.37
CA PRO A 476 24.28 -23.41 25.46
C PRO A 476 25.17 -22.38 24.75
N ALA A 477 26.33 -22.07 25.33
CA ALA A 477 27.27 -21.11 24.75
C ALA A 477 27.41 -21.37 23.24
N ILE A 478 27.12 -20.35 22.43
CA ILE A 478 27.22 -20.44 20.97
C ILE A 478 28.64 -20.91 20.67
N ARG A 479 28.79 -22.14 20.19
CA ARG A 479 30.10 -22.71 19.88
C ARG A 479 30.57 -22.06 18.57
N TYR A 480 31.17 -20.87 18.65
CA TYR A 480 31.86 -20.23 17.52
C TYR A 480 33.07 -21.05 17.02
N LYS A 481 33.45 -22.09 17.77
CA LYS A 481 34.50 -23.03 17.40
C LYS A 481 34.05 -23.81 16.18
N ARG A 482 34.42 -23.31 15.00
CA ARG A 482 34.37 -24.04 13.73
C ARG A 482 34.88 -25.45 14.02
N ASN A 483 34.07 -26.46 13.75
CA ASN A 483 34.36 -27.86 14.04
C ASN A 483 35.42 -28.38 13.04
N ILE A 484 36.54 -27.66 12.93
CA ILE A 484 37.71 -28.09 12.19
C ILE A 484 38.35 -29.15 13.08
N PRO A 485 38.52 -30.39 12.61
CA PRO A 485 39.23 -31.40 13.37
C PRO A 485 40.62 -30.84 13.74
N LYS A 486 40.97 -30.89 15.03
CA LYS A 486 42.22 -30.30 15.57
C LYS A 486 43.48 -30.80 14.84
N ARG A 487 43.40 -31.96 14.17
CA ARG A 487 44.42 -32.53 13.31
C ARG A 487 43.73 -33.16 12.11
N GLY A 488 44.26 -32.94 10.91
CA GLY A 488 43.88 -33.69 9.71
C GLY A 488 44.25 -35.17 9.83
N PRO A 489 43.92 -36.00 8.82
CA PRO A 489 44.40 -37.38 8.76
C PRO A 489 45.93 -37.41 8.94
N SER A 490 46.43 -38.40 9.68
CA SER A 490 47.86 -38.55 9.95
C SER A 490 48.66 -38.46 8.65
N GLY A 491 49.85 -37.85 8.69
CA GLY A 491 50.74 -37.76 7.52
C GLY A 491 50.99 -39.13 6.89
N LEU A 492 51.00 -40.20 7.69
CA LEU A 492 51.10 -41.57 7.21
C LEU A 492 49.87 -41.98 6.38
N VAL A 493 48.66 -41.63 6.80
CA VAL A 493 47.41 -41.93 6.05
C VAL A 493 47.37 -41.17 4.72
N ILE A 494 47.81 -39.91 4.74
CA ILE A 494 47.92 -39.10 3.52
C ILE A 494 48.95 -39.74 2.57
N PHE A 495 50.12 -40.13 3.09
CA PHE A 495 51.19 -40.72 2.30
C PHE A 495 50.79 -42.09 1.74
N THR A 496 50.13 -42.95 2.52
CA THR A 496 49.61 -44.24 2.05
C THR A 496 48.53 -44.04 1.00
N GLY A 497 47.62 -43.08 1.18
CA GLY A 497 46.58 -42.78 0.21
C GLY A 497 47.14 -42.28 -1.12
N LEU A 498 48.09 -41.35 -1.07
CA LEU A 498 48.77 -40.82 -2.26
C LEU A 498 49.55 -41.92 -2.98
N THR A 499 50.30 -42.72 -2.23
CA THR A 499 51.09 -43.82 -2.79
C THR A 499 50.18 -44.84 -3.46
N ALA A 500 49.08 -45.24 -2.82
CA ALA A 500 48.12 -46.20 -3.38
C ALA A 500 47.52 -45.68 -4.70
N ILE A 501 47.06 -44.43 -4.73
CA ILE A 501 46.50 -43.80 -5.95
C ILE A 501 47.55 -43.72 -7.06
N SER A 502 48.77 -43.30 -6.73
CA SER A 502 49.86 -43.26 -7.70
C SER A 502 50.21 -44.64 -8.24
N THR A 503 50.30 -45.67 -7.39
CA THR A 503 50.59 -47.04 -7.84
C THR A 503 49.49 -47.60 -8.74
N LEU A 504 48.21 -47.36 -8.44
CA LEU A 504 47.10 -47.75 -9.30
C LEU A 504 47.14 -46.99 -10.63
N GLY A 505 47.43 -45.69 -10.61
CA GLY A 505 47.61 -44.89 -11.81
C GLY A 505 48.74 -45.41 -12.71
N PHE A 506 49.89 -45.75 -12.14
CA PHE A 506 51.00 -46.34 -12.89
C PHE A 506 50.68 -47.74 -13.44
N TYR A 507 49.94 -48.56 -12.68
CA TYR A 507 49.49 -49.87 -13.14
C TYR A 507 48.60 -49.76 -14.38
N TRP A 508 47.56 -48.91 -14.32
CA TRP A 508 46.69 -48.67 -15.47
C TRP A 508 47.43 -48.05 -16.65
N ALA A 509 48.31 -47.07 -16.41
CA ALA A 509 49.10 -46.47 -17.48
C ALA A 509 50.01 -47.52 -18.17
N SER A 510 50.62 -48.41 -17.40
CA SER A 510 51.44 -49.50 -17.95
C SER A 510 50.61 -50.45 -18.80
N GLN A 511 49.42 -50.83 -18.33
CA GLN A 511 48.51 -51.70 -19.07
C GLN A 511 48.08 -51.05 -20.39
N THR A 512 47.70 -49.76 -20.36
CA THR A 512 47.33 -49.01 -21.58
C THR A 512 48.50 -48.87 -22.54
N ILE A 513 49.74 -48.69 -22.06
CA ILE A 513 50.93 -48.62 -22.94
C ILE A 513 51.17 -49.96 -23.63
N GLN A 514 50.96 -51.09 -22.94
CA GLN A 514 51.07 -52.42 -23.55
C GLN A 514 50.02 -52.61 -24.65
N GLU A 515 48.76 -52.28 -24.37
CA GLU A 515 47.67 -52.31 -25.36
C GLU A 515 47.96 -51.39 -26.56
N LEU A 516 48.44 -50.16 -26.33
CA LEU A 516 48.79 -49.23 -27.41
C LEU A 516 49.96 -49.73 -28.27
N ARG A 517 50.92 -50.46 -27.68
CA ARG A 517 52.00 -51.10 -28.44
C ARG A 517 51.47 -52.26 -29.26
N GLU A 518 50.53 -53.04 -28.72
CA GLU A 518 49.84 -54.11 -29.44
C GLU A 518 49.04 -53.56 -30.61
N LEU A 519 48.16 -52.58 -30.38
CA LEU A 519 47.40 -51.91 -31.45
C LEU A 519 48.30 -51.29 -32.51
N LYS A 520 49.44 -50.68 -32.12
CA LYS A 520 50.42 -50.18 -33.09
C LYS A 520 51.03 -51.31 -33.91
N ARG A 521 51.39 -52.43 -33.29
CA ARG A 521 51.89 -53.63 -34.01
C ARG A 521 50.83 -54.15 -34.97
N GLU A 522 49.59 -54.34 -34.51
CA GLU A 522 48.47 -54.79 -35.35
C GLU A 522 48.23 -53.86 -36.54
N ARG A 523 48.26 -52.55 -36.32
CA ARG A 523 48.12 -51.56 -37.40
C ARG A 523 49.27 -51.58 -38.40
N ILE A 524 50.49 -51.83 -37.93
CA ILE A 524 51.66 -51.99 -38.81
C ILE A 524 51.49 -53.27 -39.63
N TRP A 525 51.12 -54.39 -39.01
CA TRP A 525 50.85 -55.65 -39.71
C TRP A 525 49.71 -55.50 -40.73
N SER A 526 48.57 -54.92 -40.34
CA SER A 526 47.45 -54.68 -41.25
C SER A 526 47.87 -53.83 -42.45
N ARG A 527 48.73 -52.82 -42.21
CA ARG A 527 49.27 -51.99 -43.29
C ARG A 527 50.21 -52.77 -44.19
N ILE A 528 51.11 -53.60 -43.65
CA ILE A 528 52.01 -54.44 -44.43
C ILE A 528 51.21 -55.38 -45.36
N TYR A 529 50.10 -55.95 -44.88
CA TYR A 529 49.28 -56.87 -45.68
C TYR A 529 48.35 -56.15 -46.67
N LEU A 530 47.72 -55.04 -46.27
CA LEU A 530 46.72 -54.38 -47.10
C LEU A 530 47.32 -53.42 -48.13
N VAL A 531 48.46 -52.78 -47.84
CA VAL A 531 49.03 -51.76 -48.76
C VAL A 531 49.39 -52.33 -50.13
N PRO A 532 50.03 -53.51 -50.27
CA PRO A 532 50.30 -54.08 -51.59
C PRO A 532 49.02 -54.38 -52.38
N MET A 533 47.96 -54.85 -51.71
CA MET A 533 46.66 -55.10 -52.34
C MET A 533 46.01 -53.80 -52.82
N LEU A 534 45.98 -52.78 -51.95
CA LEU A 534 45.42 -51.46 -52.30
C LEU A 534 46.23 -50.77 -53.42
N GLN A 535 47.55 -50.91 -53.41
CA GLN A 535 48.42 -50.42 -54.47
C GLN A 535 48.10 -51.13 -55.80
N ALA A 536 47.92 -52.46 -55.78
CA ALA A 536 47.59 -53.21 -56.97
C ALA A 536 46.21 -52.82 -57.56
N GLU A 537 45.20 -52.58 -56.72
CA GLU A 537 43.90 -52.06 -57.18
C GLU A 537 44.00 -50.64 -57.72
N LEU A 538 44.82 -49.77 -57.10
CA LEU A 538 45.07 -48.42 -57.61
C LEU A 538 45.79 -48.46 -58.97
N ASP A 539 46.81 -49.29 -59.13
CA ASP A 539 47.53 -49.50 -60.38
C ASP A 539 46.59 -50.04 -61.47
N ARG A 540 45.67 -50.94 -61.11
CA ARG A 540 44.62 -51.44 -62.02
C ARG A 540 43.65 -50.34 -62.46
N ASP A 541 43.20 -49.50 -61.54
CA ASP A 541 42.28 -48.41 -61.84
C ASP A 541 42.94 -47.29 -62.64
N THR A 542 44.19 -46.95 -62.35
CA THR A 542 44.96 -45.99 -63.15
C THR A 542 45.17 -46.50 -64.57
N TYR A 543 45.48 -47.79 -64.75
CA TYR A 543 45.55 -48.41 -66.08
C TYR A 543 44.20 -48.36 -66.82
N ARG A 544 43.08 -48.66 -66.14
CA ARG A 544 41.74 -48.53 -66.74
C ARG A 544 41.44 -47.10 -67.18
N ARG A 545 41.83 -46.10 -66.37
CA ARG A 545 41.65 -44.68 -66.71
C ARG A 545 42.54 -44.25 -67.87
N SER A 546 43.79 -44.69 -67.94
CA SER A 546 44.67 -44.36 -69.06
C SER A 546 44.15 -44.97 -70.36
N GLN A 547 43.69 -46.23 -70.34
CA GLN A 547 43.04 -46.86 -71.48
C GLN A 547 41.77 -46.12 -71.92
N ALA A 548 40.90 -45.75 -70.97
CA ALA A 548 39.71 -44.96 -71.29
C ALA A 548 40.04 -43.55 -71.81
N SER A 549 41.16 -42.96 -71.39
CA SER A 549 41.65 -41.67 -71.91
C SER A 549 42.18 -41.82 -73.33
N LEU A 550 43.00 -42.84 -73.59
CA LEU A 550 43.53 -43.15 -74.92
C LEU A 550 42.39 -43.46 -75.90
N GLN A 551 41.36 -44.18 -75.47
CA GLN A 551 40.16 -44.43 -76.29
C GLN A 551 39.42 -43.14 -76.62
N ARG A 552 39.23 -42.25 -75.63
CA ARG A 552 38.62 -40.93 -75.86
C ARG A 552 39.46 -40.05 -76.78
N GLU A 553 40.78 -40.07 -76.62
CA GLU A 553 41.72 -39.34 -77.48
C GLU A 553 41.65 -39.87 -78.92
N ALA A 554 41.67 -41.18 -79.13
CA ALA A 554 41.50 -41.80 -80.44
C ALA A 554 40.15 -41.45 -81.08
N GLU A 555 39.06 -41.43 -80.30
CA GLU A 555 37.73 -41.06 -80.79
C GLU A 555 37.64 -39.57 -81.20
N ILE A 556 38.29 -38.68 -80.45
CA ILE A 556 38.36 -37.24 -80.76
C ILE A 556 39.25 -36.99 -82.00
N MET A 557 40.36 -37.71 -82.13
CA MET A 557 41.37 -37.48 -83.17
C MET A 557 41.14 -38.26 -84.48
N LYS A 558 40.02 -39.00 -84.59
CA LYS A 558 39.69 -39.83 -85.76
C LYS A 558 39.68 -39.06 -87.11
N ASP A 559 39.43 -37.76 -87.07
CA ASP A 559 39.27 -36.89 -88.25
C ASP A 559 40.53 -36.04 -88.53
N VAL A 560 41.65 -36.27 -87.82
CA VAL A 560 42.93 -35.56 -88.00
C VAL A 560 43.87 -36.37 -88.92
N PRO A 561 44.31 -35.84 -90.07
CA PRO A 561 45.26 -36.53 -90.95
C PRO A 561 46.62 -36.78 -90.25
N ASP A 562 47.22 -37.95 -90.47
CA ASP A 562 48.51 -38.41 -89.91
C ASP A 562 48.56 -38.70 -88.38
N TRP A 563 47.40 -38.86 -87.71
CA TRP A 563 47.32 -39.32 -86.32
C TRP A 563 46.98 -40.82 -86.21
N ASN A 564 47.96 -41.64 -85.81
CA ASN A 564 47.79 -43.06 -85.49
C ASN A 564 48.41 -43.40 -84.14
#